data_AF-A0A645AQ15-F1
#
_entry.id   AF-A0A645AQ15-F1
#
_cell.length_a   1.000
_cell.length_b   1.000
_cell.length_c   1.000
_cell.angle_alpha   90.00
_cell.angle_beta   90.00
_cell.angle_gamma   90.00
#
_symmetry.space_group_name_H-M   'P 1'
#
loop_
_entity.id
_entity.type
_entity.pdbx_description
1 polymer ?
#
loop_
_entity_poly.entity_id
_entity_poly.type
_entity_poly.pdbx_seq_one_letter_code
_entity_poly.pdbx_strand_id
1 'polypeptide(L)'
;MEILNKFSLNNPYRFCMYLSSLILVISMFTEPVNIDVYLLRKLCFKLIVLGLIIWIIDNLYYNYLLEQRQYSDDDYTYNEESNIKYKNFKIGLNILYLFIGLLMI
;
A
#
# COMPACT_ATOMS: atom_id res chain seq x y z
N MET A 1 2.36 -9.44 -24.59
CA MET A 1 3.10 -10.01 -23.44
C MET A 1 4.10 -9.05 -22.81
N GLU A 2 4.81 -8.23 -23.60
CA GLU A 2 5.84 -7.31 -23.06
C GLU A 2 5.31 -6.25 -22.06
N ILE A 3 4.12 -5.69 -22.29
CA ILE A 3 3.52 -4.67 -21.42
C ILE A 3 3.23 -5.23 -20.02
N LEU A 4 2.73 -6.48 -19.96
CA LEU A 4 2.42 -7.18 -18.71
C LEU A 4 3.70 -7.49 -17.93
N ASN A 5 4.77 -7.94 -18.60
CA ASN A 5 6.06 -8.15 -17.96
C ASN A 5 6.65 -6.84 -17.42
N LYS A 6 6.54 -5.72 -18.15
CA LYS A 6 7.08 -4.43 -17.72
C LYS A 6 6.34 -3.85 -16.50
N PHE A 7 5.02 -4.05 -16.40
CA PHE A 7 4.23 -3.62 -15.23
C PHE A 7 4.36 -4.57 -14.04
N SER A 8 4.42 -5.88 -14.28
CA SER A 8 4.56 -6.93 -13.25
C SER A 8 5.94 -6.88 -12.58
N LEU A 9 7.03 -6.78 -13.36
CA LEU A 9 8.40 -6.85 -12.84
C LEU A 9 8.83 -5.59 -12.08
N ASN A 10 8.36 -4.40 -12.50
CA ASN A 10 8.81 -3.16 -11.88
C ASN A 10 8.05 -2.80 -10.59
N ASN A 11 6.79 -3.24 -10.44
CA ASN A 11 5.97 -2.94 -9.27
C ASN A 11 4.93 -4.06 -9.00
N PRO A 12 5.37 -5.25 -8.56
CA PRO A 12 4.50 -6.43 -8.44
C PRO A 12 3.34 -6.22 -7.46
N TYR A 13 3.56 -5.47 -6.37
CA TYR A 13 2.51 -5.17 -5.38
C TYR A 13 1.38 -4.29 -5.96
N ARG A 14 1.72 -3.32 -6.82
CA ARG A 14 0.73 -2.47 -7.51
C ARG A 14 -0.05 -3.28 -8.54
N PHE A 15 0.63 -4.14 -9.29
CA PHE A 15 -0.01 -5.04 -10.23
C PHE A 15 -1.04 -5.95 -9.53
N CYS A 16 -0.65 -6.58 -8.42
CA CYS A 16 -1.56 -7.40 -7.61
C CYS A 16 -2.75 -6.59 -7.10
N MET A 17 -2.55 -5.37 -6.59
CA MET A 17 -3.67 -4.51 -6.16
C MET A 17 -4.64 -4.21 -7.30
N TYR A 18 -4.15 -3.84 -8.48
CA TYR A 18 -5.01 -3.52 -9.62
C TYR A 18 -5.80 -4.74 -10.09
N LEU A 19 -5.14 -5.90 -10.16
CA LEU A 19 -5.78 -7.15 -10.56
C LEU A 19 -6.85 -7.57 -9.54
N SER A 20 -6.54 -7.54 -8.24
CA SER A 20 -7.50 -7.85 -7.18
C SER A 20 -8.66 -6.87 -7.13
N SER A 21 -8.43 -5.58 -7.39
CA SER A 21 -9.49 -4.57 -7.47
C SER A 21 -10.43 -4.84 -8.63
N LEU A 22 -9.89 -5.18 -9.80
CA LEU A 22 -10.67 -5.50 -10.99
C LEU A 22 -11.51 -6.77 -10.77
N ILE A 23 -10.92 -7.83 -10.23
CA ILE A 23 -11.64 -9.07 -9.90
C ILE A 23 -12.73 -8.81 -8.85
N LEU A 24 -12.45 -7.99 -7.84
CA LEU A 24 -13.42 -7.64 -6.81
C LEU A 24 -14.63 -6.93 -7.42
N VAL A 25 -14.41 -5.90 -8.25
CA VAL A 25 -15.49 -5.15 -8.92
C VAL A 25 -16.31 -6.07 -9.82
N ILE A 26 -15.66 -6.88 -10.67
CA ILE A 26 -16.36 -7.83 -11.55
C ILE A 26 -17.18 -8.84 -10.74
N SER A 27 -16.62 -9.35 -9.64
CA SER A 27 -17.31 -10.30 -8.77
C SER A 27 -18.52 -9.71 -8.04
N MET A 28 -18.68 -8.38 -7.99
CA MET A 28 -19.89 -7.74 -7.46
C MET A 28 -21.07 -7.79 -8.43
N PHE A 29 -20.79 -7.81 -9.74
CA PHE A 29 -21.82 -7.80 -10.79
C PHE A 29 -22.03 -9.16 -11.44
N THR A 30 -21.07 -10.06 -11.30
CA THR A 30 -21.14 -11.41 -11.87
C THR A 30 -20.89 -12.44 -10.77
N GLU A 31 -21.73 -13.46 -10.72
CA GLU A 31 -21.51 -14.64 -9.89
C GLU A 31 -20.77 -15.68 -10.74
N PRO A 32 -19.45 -15.84 -10.58
CA PRO A 32 -18.72 -16.88 -11.30
C PRO A 32 -19.24 -18.26 -10.93
N VAL A 33 -19.64 -19.02 -11.96
CA VAL A 33 -20.09 -20.41 -11.81
C VAL A 33 -18.93 -21.25 -11.26
N ASN A 34 -19.19 -22.07 -10.25
CA ASN A 34 -18.23 -22.94 -9.57
C ASN A 34 -17.17 -22.24 -8.69
N ILE A 35 -17.37 -20.99 -8.29
CA ILE A 35 -16.47 -20.31 -7.36
C ILE A 35 -17.28 -19.78 -6.16
N ASP A 36 -16.77 -20.00 -4.95
CA ASP A 36 -17.30 -19.36 -3.75
C ASP A 36 -16.99 -17.86 -3.81
N VAL A 37 -18.01 -17.09 -4.20
CA VAL A 37 -17.93 -15.64 -4.39
C VAL A 37 -17.57 -14.93 -3.08
N TYR A 38 -18.02 -15.43 -1.92
CA TYR A 38 -17.68 -14.84 -0.63
C TYR A 38 -16.19 -14.98 -0.34
N LEU A 39 -15.64 -16.17 -0.55
CA LEU A 39 -14.21 -16.45 -0.34
C LEU A 39 -13.35 -15.66 -1.33
N LEU A 40 -13.75 -15.58 -2.61
CA LEU A 40 -13.06 -14.79 -3.63
C LEU A 40 -13.01 -13.30 -3.27
N ARG A 41 -14.14 -12.73 -2.87
CA ARG A 41 -14.22 -11.31 -2.46
C ARG A 41 -13.37 -11.05 -1.21
N LYS A 42 -13.42 -11.94 -0.21
CA LYS A 42 -12.58 -11.83 1.01
C LYS A 42 -11.09 -11.87 0.67
N LEU A 43 -10.66 -12.77 -0.22
CA LEU A 43 -9.27 -12.84 -0.67
C LEU A 43 -8.84 -11.60 -1.45
N CYS A 44 -9.66 -11.14 -2.40
CA CYS A 44 -9.36 -9.93 -3.16
C CYS A 44 -9.23 -8.71 -2.25
N PHE A 45 -10.14 -8.56 -1.28
CA PHE A 45 -10.06 -7.50 -0.29
C PHE A 45 -8.77 -7.57 0.54
N LYS A 46 -8.39 -8.75 1.03
CA LYS A 46 -7.13 -8.94 1.77
C LYS A 46 -5.90 -8.59 0.93
N LEU A 47 -5.87 -8.95 -0.34
CA LEU A 47 -4.76 -8.61 -1.25
C LEU A 47 -4.67 -7.11 -1.52
N ILE A 48 -5.81 -6.42 -1.66
CA ILE A 48 -5.84 -4.96 -1.80
C ILE A 48 -5.28 -4.29 -0.54
N VAL A 49 -5.75 -4.71 0.64
CA VAL A 49 -5.28 -4.17 1.93
C VAL A 49 -3.77 -4.41 2.10
N LEU A 50 -3.30 -5.62 1.78
CA LEU A 50 -1.88 -5.95 1.89
C LEU A 50 -1.02 -5.13 0.93
N GLY A 51 -1.49 -4.89 -0.29
CA GLY A 51 -0.79 -4.03 -1.24
C GLY A 51 -0.77 -2.55 -0.80
N LEU A 52 -1.84 -2.05 -0.17
CA LEU A 52 -1.87 -0.71 0.41
C LEU A 52 -0.89 -0.58 1.58
N ILE A 53 -0.81 -1.60 2.43
CA ILE A 53 0.18 -1.67 3.52
C ILE A 53 1.60 -1.58 2.96
N ILE A 54 1.94 -2.40 1.95
CA ILE A 54 3.26 -2.37 1.31
C ILE A 54 3.53 -0.99 0.70
N TRP A 55 2.54 -0.40 0.05
CA TRP A 55 2.68 0.94 -0.53
C TRP A 55 2.93 2.02 0.54
N ILE A 56 2.23 1.97 1.67
CA ILE A 56 2.46 2.90 2.79
C ILE A 56 3.88 2.72 3.32
N ILE A 57 4.34 1.48 3.53
CA ILE A 57 5.69 1.19 4.01
C ILE A 57 6.75 1.71 3.02
N ASP A 58 6.58 1.43 1.73
CA ASP A 58 7.47 1.87 0.65
C ASP A 58 7.56 3.41 0.63
N ASN A 59 6.43 4.11 0.76
CA ASN A 59 6.37 5.57 0.78
C ASN A 59 6.99 6.19 2.05
N LEU A 60 6.76 5.58 3.22
CA LEU A 60 7.40 6.01 4.48
C LEU A 60 8.91 5.79 4.43
N TYR A 61 9.36 4.66 3.89
CA TYR A 61 10.78 4.34 3.73
C TYR A 61 11.47 5.29 2.76
N TYR A 62 10.83 5.61 1.62
CA TYR A 62 11.36 6.54 0.64
C TYR A 62 11.51 7.96 1.21
N ASN A 63 10.51 8.43 1.96
CA ASN A 63 10.58 9.72 2.64
C ASN A 63 11.66 9.76 3.71
N TYR A 64 11.84 8.69 4.49
CA TYR A 64 12.91 8.59 5.48
C TYR A 64 14.31 8.63 4.84
N LEU A 65 14.49 7.95 3.70
CA LEU A 65 15.75 7.98 2.95
C LEU A 65 16.06 9.35 2.33
N LEU A 66 15.05 10.05 1.83
CA LEU A 66 15.20 11.42 1.31
C LEU A 66 15.59 12.39 2.43
N GLU A 67 15.03 12.21 3.63
CA GLU A 67 15.32 13.03 4.80
C GLU A 67 16.78 12.88 5.27
N GLN A 68 17.36 11.67 5.23
CA GLN A 68 18.79 11.48 5.54
C GLN A 68 19.74 12.19 4.55
N ARG A 69 19.34 12.34 3.28
CA ARG A 69 20.15 13.08 2.31
C ARG A 69 20.09 14.59 2.56
N GLN A 70 18.92 15.14 2.88
CA GLN A 70 18.80 16.58 3.20
C GLN A 70 19.53 16.95 4.50
N TYR A 71 19.48 16.10 5.53
CA TYR A 71 20.19 16.37 6.79
C TYR A 71 21.72 16.31 6.71
N SER A 72 22.29 15.80 5.61
CA SER A 72 23.75 15.77 5.42
C SER A 72 24.30 17.04 4.78
N ASP A 73 23.46 17.88 4.14
CA ASP A 73 23.88 19.12 3.48
C ASP A 73 23.61 20.39 4.32
N ASP A 74 22.65 20.34 5.24
CA ASP A 74 22.21 21.53 6.00
C ASP A 74 22.58 21.41 7.49
N ASP A 75 23.72 22.00 7.87
CA ASP A 75 24.10 22.22 9.26
C ASP A 75 23.02 23.07 9.97
N TYR A 76 22.36 22.44 10.95
CA TYR A 76 21.52 23.03 12.00
C TYR A 76 20.45 24.05 11.58
N THR A 77 19.24 23.57 11.29
CA THR A 77 18.04 24.34 11.62
C THR A 77 16.93 23.43 12.13
N TYR A 78 16.82 23.34 13.46
CA TYR A 78 15.74 22.61 14.14
C TYR A 78 14.46 23.45 14.09
N ASN A 79 13.83 23.53 12.92
CA ASN A 79 12.59 24.26 12.68
C ASN A 79 11.40 23.30 12.67
N GLU A 80 10.24 23.83 13.06
CA GLU A 80 8.94 23.18 13.29
C GLU A 80 8.47 22.14 12.25
N GLU A 81 9.08 22.06 11.08
CA GLU A 81 8.83 21.05 10.04
C GLU A 81 9.10 19.62 10.51
N SER A 82 10.09 19.39 11.38
CA SER A 82 10.38 18.04 11.91
C SER A 82 9.21 17.48 12.74
N ASN A 83 8.49 18.34 13.47
CA ASN A 83 7.30 17.97 14.25
C ASN A 83 6.10 17.59 13.36
N ILE A 84 5.90 18.30 12.24
CA ILE A 84 4.82 18.02 11.29
C ILE A 84 5.10 16.70 10.55
N LYS A 85 6.36 16.44 10.18
CA LYS A 85 6.78 15.20 9.51
C LYS A 85 6.68 13.97 10.43
N TYR A 86 7.09 14.08 11.70
CA TYR A 86 6.89 13.02 12.70
C TYR A 86 5.41 12.71 12.94
N LYS A 87 4.56 13.75 12.93
CA LYS A 87 3.11 13.59 13.05
C LYS A 87 2.52 12.82 11.87
N ASN A 88 2.97 13.10 10.65
CA ASN A 88 2.56 12.36 9.43
C ASN A 88 3.05 10.91 9.45
N PHE A 89 4.28 10.64 9.91
CA PHE A 89 4.80 9.28 10.10
C PHE A 89 3.96 8.49 11.12
N LYS A 90 3.62 9.11 12.26
CA LYS A 90 2.79 8.51 13.30
C LYS A 90 1.35 8.26 12.82
N ILE A 91 0.79 9.15 11.98
CA ILE A 91 -0.50 8.94 11.32
C ILE A 91 -0.42 7.75 10.35
N GLY A 92 0.64 7.65 9.54
CA GLY A 92 0.88 6.52 8.64
C GLY A 92 0.95 5.18 9.38
N LEU A 93 1.63 5.13 10.53
CA LEU A 93 1.66 3.96 11.39
C LEU A 93 0.29 3.63 12.02
N ASN A 94 -0.47 4.63 12.48
CA ASN A 94 -1.81 4.38 13.01
C ASN A 94 -2.75 3.83 11.93
N ILE A 95 -2.65 4.32 10.70
CA ILE A 95 -3.40 3.81 9.56
C ILE A 95 -2.97 2.36 9.26
N LEU A 96 -1.67 2.06 9.29
CA LEU A 96 -1.12 0.71 9.14
C LEU A 96 -1.70 -0.25 10.20
N TYR A 97 -1.71 0.14 11.48
CA TYR A 97 -2.27 -0.67 12.56
C TYR A 97 -3.77 -0.92 12.38
N LEU A 98 -4.52 0.07 11.90
CA LEU A 98 -5.95 -0.05 11.61
C LEU A 98 -6.21 -1.05 10.48
N PHE A 99 -5.35 -1.06 9.45
CA PHE A 99 -5.42 -2.04 8.36
C PHE A 99 -5.01 -3.46 8.78
N ILE A 100 -4.00 -3.60 9.64
CA ILE A 100 -3.61 -4.90 10.22
C ILE A 100 -4.76 -5.48 11.05
N GLY A 101 -5.43 -4.64 11.86
CA GLY A 101 -6.62 -5.05 12.62
C GLY A 101 -7.78 -5.50 11.72
N LEU A 102 -8.02 -4.80 10.61
CA LEU A 102 -9.01 -5.17 9.59
C LEU A 102 -8.69 -6.49 8.88
N LEU A 103 -7.42 -6.88 8.80
CA LEU A 103 -6.98 -8.13 8.16
C LEU A 103 -7.22 -9.37 9.05
N MET A 104 -7.28 -9.17 10.37
CA MET A 104 -7.52 -10.21 11.38
C MET A 104 -9.00 -10.56 11.59
N ILE A 105 -9.93 -9.73 11.10
CA ILE A 105 -11.39 -9.96 11.09
C ILE A 105 -11.78 -10.72 9.79
#